data_AF-A0A966G8C8-F1
#
_entry.id   AF-A0A966G8C8-F1
#
_cell.length_a   1.000
_cell.length_b   1.000
_cell.length_c   1.000
_cell.angle_alpha   90.00
_cell.angle_beta   90.00
_cell.angle_gamma   90.00
#
_symmetry.space_group_name_H-M   'P 1'
#
loop_
_entity.id
_entity.type
_entity.pdbx_description
1 polymer ?
#
loop_
_entity_poly.entity_id
_entity_poly.type
_entity_poly.pdbx_seq_one_letter_code
_entity_poly.pdbx_strand_id
1 'polypeptide(L)'
;MDRAYFAGVQRDLERWQAEHLPELRARVVYGKEHEKQTPRQPVQEGEMVRRTNTPSRKQQVYDHVKVALAAASDRTDFERRLGQNGLGLYQRGQTFGVVDQATGKRYRLKTLGLDAAFQSLEKPGLGPERIKPEKAFDDRAEALLRQRLKAAARRQLDEFDRDDRERE
;
A
#
# COMPACT_ATOMS: atom_id res chain seq x y z
N MET A 1 -16.62 -20.76 11.57
CA MET A 1 -16.75 -19.71 10.53
C MET A 1 -15.43 -18.99 10.40
N ASP A 2 -15.00 -18.69 9.16
CA ASP A 2 -13.76 -17.97 8.89
C ASP A 2 -13.95 -16.45 9.03
N ARG A 3 -12.95 -15.76 9.57
CA ARG A 3 -12.95 -14.31 9.78
C ARG A 3 -12.95 -13.55 8.46
N ALA A 4 -12.25 -14.06 7.44
CA ALA A 4 -12.23 -13.46 6.11
C ALA A 4 -13.60 -13.55 5.43
N TYR A 5 -14.28 -14.68 5.59
CA TYR A 5 -15.64 -14.89 5.09
C TYR A 5 -16.63 -13.89 5.72
N PHE A 6 -16.63 -13.74 7.04
CA PHE A 6 -17.51 -12.80 7.73
C PHE A 6 -17.26 -11.34 7.29
N ALA A 7 -16.00 -10.95 7.12
CA ALA A 7 -15.65 -9.63 6.60
C ALA A 7 -16.05 -9.44 5.13
N GLY A 8 -16.19 -10.51 4.35
CA GLY A 8 -16.75 -10.49 3.00
C GLY A 8 -18.24 -10.16 3.03
N VAL A 9 -19.01 -10.91 3.83
CA VAL A 9 -20.46 -10.71 4.02
C VAL A 9 -20.78 -9.28 4.47
N GLN A 10 -20.00 -8.71 5.39
CA GLN A 10 -20.19 -7.31 5.84
C GLN A 10 -20.02 -6.30 4.71
N ARG A 11 -19.05 -6.50 3.80
CA ARG A 11 -18.81 -5.63 2.64
C ARG A 11 -19.90 -5.79 1.58
N ASP A 12 -20.35 -7.01 1.35
CA ASP A 12 -21.39 -7.30 0.36
C ASP A 12 -22.73 -6.72 0.78
N LEU A 13 -23.07 -6.82 2.07
CA LEU A 13 -24.28 -6.23 2.63
C LEU A 13 -24.27 -4.70 2.54
N GLU A 14 -23.13 -4.08 2.85
CA GLU A 14 -22.95 -2.63 2.74
C GLU A 14 -23.08 -2.15 1.28
N ARG A 15 -22.54 -2.92 0.32
CA ARG A 15 -22.68 -2.64 -1.11
C ARG A 15 -24.14 -2.75 -1.56
N TRP A 16 -24.80 -3.84 -1.19
CA TRP A 16 -26.20 -4.07 -1.52
C TRP A 16 -27.09 -2.94 -0.96
N GLN A 17 -26.84 -2.52 0.28
CA GLN A 17 -27.54 -1.40 0.91
C GLN A 17 -27.35 -0.09 0.15
N ALA A 18 -26.12 0.21 -0.30
CA ALA A 18 -25.83 1.41 -1.08
C ALA A 18 -26.54 1.42 -2.45
N GLU A 19 -26.68 0.25 -3.08
CA GLU A 19 -27.33 0.08 -4.37
C GLU A 19 -28.87 0.13 -4.27
N HIS A 20 -29.45 -0.48 -3.23
CA HIS A 20 -30.91 -0.70 -3.14
C HIS A 20 -31.63 0.28 -2.20
N LEU A 21 -30.91 0.93 -1.28
CA LEU A 21 -31.47 1.83 -0.26
C LEU A 21 -30.64 3.14 -0.14
N PRO A 22 -30.44 3.89 -1.24
CA PRO A 22 -29.61 5.10 -1.24
C PRO A 22 -30.13 6.19 -0.30
N GLU A 23 -31.43 6.22 -0.02
CA GLU A 23 -32.07 7.16 0.90
C GLU A 23 -31.60 7.03 2.35
N LEU A 24 -31.05 5.87 2.75
CA LEU A 24 -30.55 5.65 4.10
C LEU A 24 -29.25 6.42 4.40
N ARG A 25 -28.58 6.99 3.39
CA ARG A 25 -27.32 7.75 3.52
C ARG A 25 -26.30 7.05 4.44
N ALA A 26 -26.25 5.73 4.36
CA ALA A 26 -25.42 4.92 5.24
C ALA A 26 -23.94 5.27 5.04
N ARG A 27 -23.23 5.51 6.14
CA ARG A 27 -21.79 5.77 6.08
C ARG A 27 -21.08 4.47 5.74
N VAL A 28 -20.29 4.45 4.67
CA VAL A 28 -19.40 3.32 4.36
C VAL A 28 -18.42 3.11 5.52
N VAL A 29 -18.35 1.90 6.05
CA VAL A 29 -17.51 1.46 7.17
C VAL A 29 -16.53 0.37 6.70
N TYR A 30 -17.00 -0.65 5.98
CA TYR A 30 -16.21 -1.85 5.62
C TYR A 30 -15.59 -1.78 4.23
N GLY A 31 -16.25 -1.09 3.30
CA GLY A 31 -15.77 -0.85 1.94
C GLY A 31 -14.68 0.22 1.84
N LYS A 32 -14.21 0.79 2.95
CA LYS A 32 -13.12 1.76 2.92
C LYS A 32 -11.82 1.06 2.54
N GLU A 33 -11.30 1.38 1.37
CA GLU A 33 -9.90 1.15 1.08
C GLU A 33 -9.08 2.02 2.03
N HIS A 34 -8.49 1.40 3.05
CA HIS A 34 -7.54 2.08 3.90
C HIS A 34 -6.25 2.29 3.09
N GLU A 35 -6.06 3.51 2.60
CA GLU A 35 -4.77 3.90 2.05
C GLU A 35 -3.70 3.64 3.12
N LYS A 36 -2.72 2.80 2.78
CA LYS A 36 -1.67 2.41 3.72
C LYS A 36 -0.86 3.65 4.07
N GLN A 37 -1.08 4.19 5.26
CA GLN A 37 -0.36 5.37 5.73
C GLN A 37 1.14 5.10 5.73
N THR A 38 1.88 5.95 5.01
CA THR A 38 3.33 5.96 4.99
C THR A 38 3.79 7.28 5.60
N PRO A 39 4.60 7.27 6.67
CA PRO A 39 5.21 6.11 7.32
C PRO A 39 4.17 5.29 8.11
N ARG A 40 4.38 3.99 8.27
CA ARG A 40 3.51 3.15 9.13
C ARG A 40 3.50 3.72 10.55
N GLN A 41 2.32 4.14 11.01
CA GLN A 41 2.14 4.64 12.37
C GLN A 41 1.62 3.50 13.27
N PRO A 42 2.16 3.32 14.48
CA PRO A 42 1.54 2.44 15.48
C PRO A 42 0.18 3.00 15.90
N VAL A 43 -0.73 2.11 16.33
CA VAL A 43 -2.12 2.49 16.71
C VAL A 43 -2.14 3.62 17.74
N GLN A 44 -1.25 3.57 18.73
CA GLN A 44 -1.12 4.60 19.77
C GLN A 44 -0.72 5.98 19.21
N GLU A 45 0.17 6.04 18.22
CA GLU A 45 0.50 7.32 17.56
C GLU A 45 -0.69 7.82 16.76
N GLY A 46 -1.43 6.93 16.09
CA GLY A 46 -2.65 7.29 15.37
C GLY A 46 -3.75 7.83 16.30
N GLU A 47 -3.92 7.24 17.48
CA GLU A 47 -4.85 7.73 18.50
C GLU A 47 -4.41 9.08 19.09
N MET A 48 -3.11 9.26 19.35
CA MET A 48 -2.56 10.55 19.77
C MET A 48 -2.84 11.65 18.73
N VAL A 49 -2.59 11.40 17.45
CA VAL A 49 -2.86 12.36 16.36
C VAL A 49 -4.35 12.68 16.29
N ARG A 50 -5.23 11.68 16.42
CA ARG A 50 -6.68 11.89 16.45
C ARG A 50 -7.15 12.72 17.65
N ARG A 51 -6.52 12.55 18.81
CA ARG A 51 -6.88 13.27 20.04
C ARG A 51 -6.36 14.70 20.05
N THR A 52 -5.12 14.90 19.61
CA THR A 52 -4.40 16.16 19.74
C THR A 52 -4.45 17.01 18.47
N ASN A 53 -4.85 16.44 17.31
CA ASN A 53 -4.76 17.03 15.97
C ASN A 53 -3.34 17.48 15.55
N THR A 54 -2.32 17.08 16.29
CA THR A 54 -0.92 17.44 16.02
C THR A 54 -0.20 16.25 15.38
N PRO A 55 0.58 16.47 14.29
CA PRO A 55 1.35 15.40 13.67
C PRO A 55 2.40 14.83 14.64
N SER A 56 2.54 13.50 14.66
CA SER A 56 3.59 12.81 15.41
C SER A 56 4.97 13.31 14.97
N ARG A 57 5.96 13.30 15.88
CA ARG A 57 7.35 13.64 15.54
C ARG A 57 7.87 12.77 14.39
N LYS A 58 7.45 11.50 14.33
CA LYS A 58 7.79 10.58 13.24
C LYS A 58 7.21 11.05 11.89
N GLN A 59 5.98 11.57 11.91
CA GLN A 59 5.33 12.12 10.73
C GLN A 59 6.04 13.40 10.26
N GLN A 60 6.36 14.31 11.18
CA GLN A 60 7.13 15.52 10.88
C GLN A 60 8.48 15.17 10.22
N VAL A 61 9.24 14.24 10.81
CA VAL A 61 10.51 13.79 10.23
C VAL A 61 10.31 13.21 8.84
N TYR A 62 9.28 12.37 8.63
CA TYR A 62 8.97 11.85 7.30
C TYR A 62 8.70 12.97 6.29
N ASP A 63 7.86 13.95 6.65
CA ASP A 63 7.49 15.04 5.75
C ASP A 63 8.72 15.88 5.38
N HIS A 64 9.56 16.23 6.36
CA HIS A 64 10.82 16.94 6.10
C HIS A 64 11.78 16.15 5.20
N VAL A 65 11.96 14.85 5.45
CA VAL A 65 12.84 14.01 4.64
C VAL A 65 12.28 13.84 3.23
N LYS A 66 10.97 13.66 3.08
CA LYS A 66 10.30 13.55 1.78
C LYS A 66 10.50 14.82 0.94
N VAL A 67 10.32 15.99 1.55
CA VAL A 67 10.54 17.28 0.88
C VAL A 67 12.02 17.46 0.52
N ALA A 68 12.94 17.13 1.43
CA ALA A 68 14.37 17.20 1.16
C ALA A 68 14.80 16.28 0.00
N LEU A 69 14.27 15.05 -0.05
CA LEU A 69 14.52 14.10 -1.14
C LEU A 69 13.99 14.61 -2.49
N ALA A 70 12.78 15.15 -2.51
CA ALA A 70 12.17 15.64 -3.75
C ALA A 70 12.90 16.86 -4.34
N ALA A 71 13.53 17.67 -3.49
CA ALA A 71 14.27 18.86 -3.91
C ALA A 71 15.76 18.62 -4.13
N ALA A 72 16.30 17.48 -3.69
CA ALA A 72 17.71 17.17 -3.81
C ALA A 72 18.07 16.68 -5.21
N SER A 73 19.18 17.18 -5.75
CA SER A 73 19.76 16.70 -7.01
C SER A 73 20.78 15.58 -6.81
N ASP A 74 21.48 15.63 -5.68
CA ASP A 74 22.48 14.64 -5.29
C ASP A 74 22.45 14.43 -3.77
N ARG A 75 23.24 13.45 -3.30
CA ARG A 75 23.34 13.11 -1.88
C ARG A 75 23.83 14.28 -1.02
N THR A 76 24.77 15.08 -1.52
CA THR A 76 25.37 16.19 -0.79
C THR A 76 24.36 17.31 -0.58
N ASP A 77 23.55 17.63 -1.59
CA ASP A 77 22.43 18.56 -1.51
C ASP A 77 21.36 18.05 -0.54
N PHE A 78 21.06 16.75 -0.58
CA PHE A 78 20.15 16.15 0.37
C PHE A 78 20.63 16.26 1.83
N GLU A 79 21.89 15.92 2.11
CA GLU A 79 22.48 16.06 3.46
C GLU A 79 22.44 17.51 3.94
N ARG A 80 22.73 18.48 3.05
CA ARG A 80 22.62 19.91 3.36
C ARG A 80 21.19 20.33 3.72
N ARG A 81 20.19 19.90 2.95
CA ARG A 81 18.77 20.20 3.19
C ARG A 81 18.24 19.56 4.47
N LEU A 82 18.70 18.36 4.79
CA LEU A 82 18.42 17.74 6.08
C LEU A 82 18.97 18.57 7.24
N GLY A 83 20.21 19.04 7.12
CA GLY A 83 20.86 19.89 8.13
C GLY A 83 20.08 21.16 8.45
N GLN A 84 19.47 21.80 7.44
CA GLN A 84 18.61 22.98 7.63
C GLN A 84 17.38 22.71 8.52
N ASN A 85 16.95 21.45 8.61
CA ASN A 85 15.82 21.01 9.43
C ASN A 85 16.28 20.35 10.75
N GLY A 86 17.55 20.47 11.13
CA GLY A 86 18.12 19.82 12.32
C GLY A 86 18.17 18.29 12.20
N LEU A 87 18.19 17.76 10.98
CA LEU A 87 18.31 16.33 10.71
C LEU A 87 19.70 16.01 10.17
N GLY A 88 20.29 14.90 10.61
CA GLY A 88 21.54 14.38 10.09
C GLY A 88 21.32 13.05 9.36
N LEU A 89 22.01 12.83 8.25
CA LEU A 89 22.05 11.49 7.64
C LEU A 89 23.04 10.61 8.43
N TYR A 90 22.66 9.36 8.67
CA TYR A 90 23.56 8.36 9.24
C TYR A 90 23.42 7.04 8.49
N GLN A 91 24.49 6.25 8.54
CA GLN A 91 24.53 4.91 7.99
C GLN A 91 24.73 3.89 9.10
N ARG A 92 23.98 2.77 9.04
CA ARG A 92 24.19 1.60 9.90
C ARG A 92 24.29 0.37 9.01
N GLY A 93 25.51 -0.12 8.81
CA GLY A 93 25.78 -1.20 7.85
C GLY A 93 25.39 -0.74 6.44
N GLN A 94 24.49 -1.48 5.79
CA GLN A 94 23.99 -1.16 4.44
C GLN A 94 22.73 -0.29 4.43
N THR A 95 22.21 0.12 5.60
CA THR A 95 20.95 0.87 5.69
C THR A 95 21.18 2.30 6.12
N PHE A 96 20.57 3.24 5.38
CA PHE A 96 20.55 4.66 5.71
C PHE A 96 19.38 5.04 6.61
N GLY A 97 19.59 6.07 7.43
CA GLY A 97 18.58 6.64 8.29
C GLY A 97 18.87 8.10 8.59
N VAL A 98 17.90 8.78 9.19
CA VAL A 98 18.05 10.16 9.65
C VAL A 98 18.05 10.21 11.18
N VAL A 99 18.92 11.02 11.74
CA VAL A 99 18.95 11.34 13.17
C VAL A 99 18.39 12.75 13.36
N ASP A 100 17.44 12.87 14.28
CA ASP A 100 16.97 14.16 14.76
C ASP A 100 18.00 14.70 15.76
N GLN A 101 18.68 15.78 15.41
CA GLN A 101 19.75 16.34 16.23
C GLN A 101 19.23 16.94 17.55
N ALA A 102 17.97 17.38 17.58
CA ALA A 102 17.38 17.97 18.79
C ALA A 102 17.05 16.90 19.85
N THR A 103 16.59 15.72 19.42
CA THR A 103 16.15 14.65 20.34
C THR A 103 17.11 13.46 20.39
N GLY A 104 18.09 13.38 19.49
CA GLY A 104 18.97 12.23 19.31
C GLY A 104 18.28 10.99 18.72
N LYS A 105 16.97 11.07 18.41
CA LYS A 105 16.20 9.93 17.92
C LYS A 105 16.57 9.60 16.48
N ARG A 106 16.66 8.30 16.18
CA ARG A 106 17.06 7.77 14.87
C ARG A 106 15.89 7.12 14.15
N TYR A 107 15.74 7.41 12.87
CA TYR A 107 14.66 6.93 12.02
C TYR A 107 15.26 6.30 10.74
N ARG A 108 15.05 5.00 10.54
CA ARG A 108 15.52 4.31 9.32
C ARG A 108 14.66 4.71 8.13
N LEU A 109 15.27 5.01 6.99
CA LEU A 109 14.54 5.37 5.76
C LEU A 109 13.59 4.25 5.30
N LYS A 110 14.01 2.99 5.49
CA LYS A 110 13.16 1.81 5.24
C LYS A 110 11.88 1.80 6.09
N THR A 111 11.96 2.19 7.36
CA THR A 111 10.78 2.27 8.25
C THR A 111 9.91 3.47 7.93
N LEU A 112 10.51 4.53 7.39
CA LEU A 112 9.79 5.70 6.88
C LEU A 112 9.17 5.47 5.50
N GLY A 113 9.54 4.40 4.78
CA GLY A 113 9.09 4.14 3.41
C GLY A 113 9.77 5.00 2.35
N LEU A 114 10.91 5.64 2.68
CA LEU A 114 11.64 6.57 1.79
C LEU A 114 12.94 5.98 1.23
N ASP A 115 13.21 4.71 1.51
CA ASP A 115 14.44 4.02 1.11
C ASP A 115 14.61 3.96 -0.42
N ALA A 116 13.54 3.62 -1.14
CA ALA A 116 13.57 3.56 -2.61
C ALA A 116 13.81 4.94 -3.25
N ALA A 117 13.20 5.99 -2.67
CA ALA A 117 13.40 7.36 -3.13
C ALA A 117 14.85 7.82 -2.92
N PHE A 118 15.45 7.47 -1.77
CA PHE A 118 16.85 7.76 -1.50
C PHE A 118 17.81 6.97 -2.40
N GLN A 119 17.54 5.69 -2.66
CA GLN A 119 18.37 4.90 -3.58
C GLN A 119 18.34 5.43 -5.02
N SER A 120 17.20 5.99 -5.45
CA SER A 120 17.07 6.63 -6.76
C SER A 120 17.93 7.90 -6.85
N LEU A 121 18.08 8.62 -5.74
CA LEU A 121 18.96 9.79 -5.64
C LEU A 121 20.45 9.40 -5.70
N GLU A 122 20.87 8.30 -5.07
CA GLU A 122 22.27 7.85 -5.09
C GLU A 122 22.73 7.30 -6.45
N LYS A 123 21.80 6.92 -7.33
CA LYS A 123 22.10 6.40 -8.67
C LYS A 123 21.53 7.35 -9.74
N PRO A 124 22.16 8.51 -9.99
CA PRO A 124 21.75 9.42 -11.05
C PRO A 124 21.97 8.74 -12.41
N GLY A 125 20.95 8.04 -12.93
CA GLY A 125 21.04 7.26 -14.16
C GLY A 125 20.02 6.13 -14.28
N LEU A 126 19.47 5.64 -13.16
CA LEU A 126 18.20 4.91 -13.17
C LEU A 126 17.11 5.94 -12.89
N GLY A 127 16.51 6.51 -13.96
CA GLY A 127 15.17 7.09 -13.84
C GLY A 127 14.24 6.09 -13.15
N PRO A 128 13.11 6.52 -12.53
CA PRO A 128 12.30 5.66 -11.68
C PRO A 128 12.11 4.34 -12.41
N GLU A 129 12.74 3.28 -11.90
CA GLU A 129 12.54 1.96 -12.46
C GLU A 129 11.04 1.78 -12.34
N ARG A 130 10.33 1.87 -13.48
CA ARG A 130 8.94 1.47 -13.59
C ARG A 130 8.92 0.17 -12.83
N ILE A 131 8.17 0.14 -11.72
CA ILE A 131 7.95 -1.07 -10.95
C ILE A 131 7.60 -2.10 -12.01
N LYS A 132 8.57 -2.94 -12.39
CA LYS A 132 8.26 -4.08 -13.25
C LYS A 132 7.29 -4.82 -12.36
N PRO A 133 6.03 -5.01 -12.79
CA PRO A 133 5.11 -5.74 -11.96
C PRO A 133 5.83 -7.03 -11.61
N GLU A 134 6.16 -7.19 -10.32
CA GLU A 134 6.47 -8.48 -9.73
C GLU A 134 5.46 -9.40 -10.37
N LYS A 135 5.90 -10.46 -11.06
CA LYS A 135 5.02 -11.36 -11.81
C LYS A 135 3.84 -11.72 -10.91
N ALA A 136 2.75 -11.00 -11.08
CA ALA A 136 1.63 -10.98 -10.14
C ALA A 136 0.62 -12.00 -10.61
N PHE A 137 1.10 -13.21 -10.86
CA PHE A 137 0.27 -14.39 -10.96
C PHE A 137 1.17 -15.54 -10.49
N ASP A 138 0.94 -15.99 -9.25
CA ASP A 138 1.40 -17.31 -8.83
C ASP A 138 0.98 -18.29 -9.93
N ASP A 139 1.91 -19.09 -10.47
CA ASP A 139 1.62 -20.11 -11.51
C ASP A 139 0.43 -21.02 -11.12
N ARG A 140 0.19 -21.14 -9.81
CA ARG A 140 -0.93 -21.84 -9.19
C ARG A 140 -2.29 -21.16 -9.44
N ALA A 141 -2.36 -19.83 -9.41
CA ALA A 141 -3.58 -19.07 -9.66
C ALA A 141 -4.00 -19.16 -11.13
N GLU A 142 -3.04 -19.13 -12.06
CA GLU A 142 -3.30 -19.33 -13.49
C GLU A 142 -3.74 -20.77 -13.78
N ALA A 143 -3.10 -21.77 -13.16
CA ALA A 143 -3.51 -23.17 -13.27
C ALA A 143 -4.95 -23.40 -12.78
N LEU A 144 -5.33 -22.81 -11.64
CA LEU A 144 -6.69 -22.89 -11.09
C LEU A 144 -7.73 -22.22 -11.99
N LEU A 145 -7.41 -21.06 -12.57
CA LEU A 145 -8.31 -20.36 -13.49
C LEU A 145 -8.55 -21.19 -14.75
N ARG A 146 -7.48 -21.79 -15.31
CA ARG A 146 -7.55 -22.64 -16.50
C ARG A 146 -8.36 -23.92 -16.24
N GLN A 147 -8.24 -24.50 -15.05
CA GLN A 147 -9.02 -25.67 -14.65
C GLN A 147 -10.51 -25.33 -14.49
N ARG A 148 -10.83 -24.16 -13.93
CA ARG A 148 -12.22 -23.65 -13.81
C ARG A 148 -12.86 -23.39 -15.17
N LEU A 149 -12.13 -22.73 -16.08
CA LEU A 149 -12.62 -22.46 -17.44
C LEU A 149 -12.87 -23.76 -18.22
N LYS A 150 -11.99 -24.76 -18.08
CA LYS A 150 -12.17 -26.06 -18.72
C LYS A 150 -13.37 -26.84 -18.17
N ALA A 151 -13.66 -26.70 -16.87
CA ALA A 151 -14.84 -27.31 -16.26
C ALA A 151 -16.15 -26.60 -16.69
N ALA A 152 -16.13 -25.27 -16.82
CA ALA A 152 -17.26 -24.50 -17.32
C ALA A 152 -17.57 -24.81 -18.79
N ALA A 153 -16.53 -24.89 -19.64
CA ALA A 153 -16.70 -25.26 -21.05
C ALA A 153 -17.24 -26.69 -21.22
N ARG A 154 -16.83 -27.64 -20.37
CA ARG A 154 -17.40 -28.99 -20.37
C ARG A 154 -18.88 -29.02 -19.99
N ARG A 155 -19.30 -28.21 -19.02
CA ARG A 155 -20.72 -28.09 -18.66
C ARG A 155 -21.55 -27.49 -19.79
N GLN A 156 -21.03 -26.47 -20.49
CA GLN A 156 -21.73 -25.88 -21.63
C GLN A 156 -21.86 -26.86 -22.81
N LEU A 157 -20.85 -27.70 -23.05
CA LEU A 157 -20.92 -28.76 -24.08
C LEU A 157 -21.91 -29.88 -23.68
N ASP A 158 -21.88 -30.32 -22.41
CA ASP A 158 -22.84 -31.32 -21.91
C ASP A 158 -24.29 -30.80 -21.88
N GLU A 159 -24.48 -29.49 -21.78
CA GLU A 159 -25.79 -28.81 -21.83
C GLU A 159 -26.28 -28.66 -23.28
N PHE A 160 -25.38 -28.36 -24.22
CA PHE A 160 -25.68 -28.30 -25.66
C PHE A 160 -26.02 -29.68 -26.25
N ASP A 161 -25.30 -30.73 -25.85
CA ASP A 161 -25.54 -32.12 -26.30
C ASP A 161 -26.85 -32.74 -25.77
N ARG A 162 -27.48 -32.12 -24.75
CA ARG A 162 -28.81 -32.53 -24.25
C ARG A 162 -29.92 -31.89 -25.05
N ASP A 163 -29.77 -30.62 -25.42
CA ASP A 163 -30.77 -29.88 -26.20
C ASP A 163 -30.92 -30.43 -27.64
N ASP A 164 -29.85 -30.99 -28.22
CA ASP A 164 -29.90 -31.59 -29.56
C ASP A 164 -30.59 -32.97 -29.59
N ARG A 165 -30.69 -33.68 -28.45
CA ARG A 165 -31.39 -34.99 -28.38
C ARG A 165 -32.89 -34.87 -28.11
N GLU A 166 -33.38 -33.69 -27.73
CA GLU A 166 -34.81 -33.44 -27.51
C GLU A 166 -35.50 -32.81 -28.75
N ARG A 167 -34.77 -32.69 -29.89
CA ARG A 167 -35.26 -32.13 -31.16
C ARG A 167 -35.21 -33.10 -32.34
N GLU A 168 -35.24 -34.40 -32.09
CA GLU A 168 -35.56 -35.47 -33.07
C GLU A 168 -36.81 -36.22 -32.63
#